data_AF-A0A3C1GZW3-F1
#
_entry.id   AF-A0A3C1GZW3-F1
#
_cell.length_a   1.000
_cell.length_b   1.000
_cell.length_c   1.000
_cell.angle_alpha   90.00
_cell.angle_beta   90.00
_cell.angle_gamma   90.00
#
_symmetry.space_group_name_H-M   'P 1'
#
loop_
_entity.id
_entity.type
_entity.pdbx_description
1 polymer ?
#
loop_
_entity_poly.entity_id
_entity_poly.type
_entity_poly.pdbx_seq_one_letter_code
_entity_poly.pdbx_strand_id
1 'polypeptide(L)'
;MRVKCVANKLTRKGFLETLIKPGGQKSALDDDFYVIIDNQVVIDNETDGYDLAVDKVYDCYGVMYFKNEVRFLIVNESYFTPKWFPSDLFDIVDSSLPYNWHCNSFNSDSINGWMLGYKELVEDYTYLLDLIQEIPYAITIFNNMKENLEYVYIIEK
;
A
#
# COMPACT_ATOMS: atom_id res chain seq x y z
N MET A 1 -2.35 11.24 -7.67
CA MET A 1 -2.18 10.20 -8.71
C MET A 1 -3.43 9.34 -8.73
N ARG A 2 -3.94 8.99 -9.92
CA ARG A 2 -5.09 8.08 -10.07
C ARG A 2 -4.75 6.93 -10.99
N VAL A 3 -5.25 5.75 -10.64
CA VAL A 3 -4.94 4.49 -11.31
C VAL A 3 -6.23 3.74 -11.62
N LYS A 4 -6.35 3.16 -12.80
CA LYS A 4 -7.49 2.35 -13.22
C LYS A 4 -7.14 0.88 -13.07
N CYS A 5 -7.96 0.13 -12.34
CA CYS A 5 -7.79 -1.32 -12.24
C CYS A 5 -8.11 -1.96 -13.60
N VAL A 6 -7.13 -2.64 -14.21
CA VAL A 6 -7.26 -3.31 -15.51
C VAL A 6 -7.28 -4.83 -15.38
N ALA A 7 -6.82 -5.35 -14.24
CA ALA A 7 -6.86 -6.75 -13.91
C ALA A 7 -7.11 -6.93 -12.42
N ASN A 8 -7.94 -7.92 -12.08
CA ASN A 8 -8.13 -8.34 -10.69
C ASN A 8 -7.91 -9.85 -10.58
N LYS A 9 -6.67 -10.27 -10.84
CA LYS A 9 -6.25 -11.67 -10.75
C LYS A 9 -4.89 -11.73 -10.07
N LEU A 10 -4.70 -12.72 -9.22
CA LEU A 10 -3.40 -12.99 -8.62
C LEU A 10 -2.43 -13.43 -9.72
N THR A 11 -1.47 -12.57 -10.08
CA THR A 11 -0.45 -12.85 -11.10
C THR A 11 0.71 -13.68 -10.54
N ARG A 12 0.92 -13.69 -9.22
CA ARG A 12 1.98 -14.47 -8.54
C ARG A 12 1.40 -15.32 -7.41
N LYS A 13 1.14 -16.61 -7.69
CA LYS A 13 1.02 -17.63 -6.64
C LYS A 13 2.42 -17.93 -6.11
N GLY A 14 2.77 -17.47 -4.91
CA GLY A 14 4.09 -17.84 -4.38
C GLY A 14 4.44 -17.33 -2.99
N PHE A 15 4.41 -16.02 -2.76
CA PHE A 15 4.91 -15.47 -1.50
C PHE A 15 4.18 -14.19 -1.13
N LEU A 16 3.58 -14.15 0.06
CA LEU A 16 3.14 -12.91 0.66
C LEU A 16 4.37 -12.07 0.98
N GLU A 17 4.32 -10.78 0.65
CA GLU A 17 5.44 -9.90 0.96
C GLU A 17 5.53 -9.66 2.45
N THR A 18 6.71 -9.90 3.00
CA THR A 18 6.98 -9.72 4.43
C THR A 18 7.97 -8.58 4.63
N LEU A 19 7.62 -7.68 5.55
CA LEU A 19 8.48 -6.67 6.15
C LEU A 19 8.86 -7.09 7.58
N ILE A 20 10.05 -6.73 8.03
CA ILE A 20 10.53 -7.00 9.40
C ILE A 20 10.35 -5.77 10.28
N LYS A 21 9.83 -5.94 11.49
CA LYS A 21 9.70 -4.89 12.51
C LYS A 21 11.08 -4.35 12.94
N PRO A 22 11.20 -3.07 13.32
CA PRO A 22 12.45 -2.51 13.82
C PRO A 22 13.07 -3.37 14.92
N GLY A 23 14.35 -3.72 14.77
CA GLY A 23 15.09 -4.54 15.74
C GLY A 23 14.75 -6.04 15.72
N GLY A 24 13.83 -6.49 14.87
CA GLY A 24 13.56 -7.91 14.66
C GLY A 24 14.71 -8.63 13.94
N GLN A 25 14.93 -9.89 14.29
CA GLN A 25 15.85 -10.78 13.56
C GLN A 25 15.06 -11.90 12.90
N LYS A 26 15.51 -12.32 11.72
CA LYS A 26 14.94 -13.46 11.01
C LYS A 26 15.15 -14.74 11.83
N SER A 27 14.13 -15.14 12.58
CA SER A 27 14.09 -16.38 13.36
C SER A 27 13.12 -17.37 12.70
N ALA A 28 13.45 -18.65 12.73
CA ALA A 28 12.56 -19.73 12.28
C ALA A 28 11.48 -20.07 13.34
N LEU A 29 11.53 -19.45 14.52
CA LEU A 29 10.72 -19.79 15.69
C LEU A 29 9.92 -18.61 16.24
N ASP A 30 10.03 -17.42 15.63
CA ASP A 30 9.42 -16.20 16.16
C ASP A 30 8.81 -15.37 15.03
N ASP A 31 7.49 -15.52 14.87
CA ASP A 31 6.71 -14.83 13.86
C ASP A 31 6.37 -13.38 14.27
N ASP A 32 6.65 -12.99 15.52
CA ASP A 32 6.26 -11.67 16.06
C ASP A 32 7.02 -10.51 15.40
N PHE A 33 8.11 -10.81 14.68
CA PHE A 33 8.94 -9.82 13.98
C PHE A 33 8.51 -9.52 12.56
N TYR A 34 7.50 -10.21 12.02
CA TYR A 34 7.08 -10.05 10.64
C TYR A 34 5.76 -9.29 10.54
N VAL A 35 5.65 -8.49 9.49
CA VAL A 35 4.42 -7.89 9.02
C VAL A 35 4.20 -8.36 7.60
N ILE A 36 3.06 -9.00 7.37
CA ILE A 36 2.71 -9.61 6.09
C ILE A 36 1.76 -8.67 5.35
N ILE A 37 2.11 -8.34 4.11
CA ILE A 37 1.23 -7.64 3.18
C ILE A 37 0.35 -8.70 2.51
N ASP A 38 -0.77 -9.03 3.14
CA ASP A 38 -1.78 -9.94 2.59
C ASP A 38 -3.07 -9.19 2.26
N ASN A 39 -3.25 -8.93 0.97
CA ASN A 39 -4.45 -8.29 0.43
C ASN A 39 -5.21 -9.22 -0.53
N GLN A 40 -4.90 -10.51 -0.50
CA GLN A 40 -5.53 -11.48 -1.38
C GLN A 40 -6.92 -11.83 -0.85
N VAL A 41 -7.87 -12.02 -1.77
CA VAL A 41 -9.22 -12.50 -1.48
C VAL A 41 -9.57 -13.65 -2.41
N VAL A 42 -10.40 -14.56 -1.92
CA VAL A 42 -11.00 -15.63 -2.72
C VAL A 42 -12.21 -15.03 -3.45
N ILE A 43 -12.11 -14.87 -4.77
CA ILE A 43 -13.20 -14.29 -5.59
C ILE A 43 -14.18 -15.40 -6.01
N ASP A 44 -13.67 -16.61 -6.26
CA ASP A 44 -14.45 -17.83 -6.47
C ASP A 44 -13.63 -19.07 -6.07
N ASN A 45 -14.17 -20.28 -6.26
CA ASN A 45 -13.50 -21.54 -5.87
C ASN A 45 -12.17 -21.82 -6.61
N GLU A 46 -11.80 -21.03 -7.62
CA GLU A 46 -10.62 -21.23 -8.46
C GLU A 46 -9.72 -19.98 -8.58
N THR A 47 -10.23 -18.80 -8.25
CA THR A 47 -9.60 -17.50 -8.49
C THR A 47 -9.26 -16.79 -7.19
N ASP A 48 -7.97 -16.80 -6.87
CA ASP A 48 -7.37 -15.84 -5.96
C ASP A 48 -7.24 -14.50 -6.69
N GLY A 49 -7.69 -13.42 -6.06
CA GLY A 49 -7.54 -12.08 -6.58
C GLY A 49 -7.42 -11.06 -5.47
N TYR A 50 -7.84 -9.84 -5.75
CA TYR A 50 -7.80 -8.71 -4.82
C TYR A 50 -9.21 -8.15 -4.69
N ASP A 51 -9.44 -7.41 -3.62
CA ASP A 51 -10.74 -6.79 -3.43
C ASP A 51 -10.85 -5.45 -4.16
N LEU A 52 -10.80 -5.53 -5.50
CA LEU A 52 -10.78 -4.42 -6.45
C LEU A 52 -11.80 -4.66 -7.58
N ALA A 53 -12.47 -3.61 -8.01
CA ALA A 53 -13.34 -3.65 -9.18
C ALA A 53 -12.53 -3.34 -10.44
N VAL A 54 -12.55 -4.25 -11.42
CA VAL A 54 -11.99 -3.99 -12.76
C VAL A 54 -12.73 -2.81 -13.39
N ASP A 55 -12.01 -2.01 -14.16
CA ASP A 55 -12.44 -0.76 -14.78
C ASP A 55 -12.72 0.42 -13.82
N LYS A 56 -12.66 0.21 -12.49
CA LYS A 56 -12.78 1.30 -11.52
C LYS A 56 -11.47 2.11 -11.45
N VAL A 57 -11.61 3.43 -11.34
CA VAL A 57 -10.51 4.37 -11.08
C VAL A 57 -10.42 4.60 -9.58
N TYR A 58 -9.20 4.53 -9.05
CA TYR A 58 -8.88 4.69 -7.64
C TYR A 58 -7.87 5.82 -7.45
N ASP A 59 -8.00 6.55 -6.35
CA ASP A 59 -6.93 7.44 -5.86
C ASP A 59 -5.81 6.61 -5.24
N CYS A 60 -4.57 6.98 -5.57
CA CYS A 60 -3.38 6.39 -4.98
C CYS A 60 -2.78 7.34 -3.94
N TYR A 61 -2.59 6.80 -2.74
CA TYR A 61 -2.14 7.54 -1.55
C TYR A 61 -0.66 7.32 -1.22
N GLY A 62 -0.01 6.40 -1.92
CA GLY A 62 1.39 6.08 -1.72
C GLY A 62 1.89 5.05 -2.72
N VAL A 63 3.17 5.11 -3.04
CA VAL A 63 3.87 4.15 -3.90
C VAL A 63 5.02 3.56 -3.11
N MET A 64 5.11 2.24 -3.09
CA MET A 64 6.21 1.52 -2.48
C MET A 64 6.90 0.68 -3.54
N TYR A 65 8.22 0.63 -3.52
CA TYR A 65 8.98 -0.37 -4.24
C TYR A 65 9.78 -1.21 -3.27
N PHE A 66 9.55 -2.52 -3.30
CA PHE A 66 10.20 -3.47 -2.43
C PHE A 66 10.26 -4.84 -3.11
N LYS A 67 11.37 -5.57 -2.95
CA LYS A 67 11.55 -6.93 -3.52
C LYS A 67 11.20 -7.02 -5.03
N ASN A 68 11.65 -6.05 -5.83
CA ASN A 68 11.37 -5.95 -7.27
C ASN A 68 9.88 -5.81 -7.65
N GLU A 69 9.05 -5.32 -6.75
CA GLU A 69 7.64 -5.07 -6.98
C GLU A 69 7.29 -3.63 -6.62
N VAL A 70 6.52 -2.97 -7.48
CA VAL A 70 5.91 -1.67 -7.15
C VAL A 70 4.49 -1.95 -6.63
N ARG A 71 4.12 -1.28 -5.56
CA ARG A 71 2.79 -1.35 -4.94
C ARG A 71 2.17 0.02 -4.79
N PHE A 72 0.86 0.09 -4.97
CA PHE A 72 0.04 1.27 -4.76
C PHE A 72 -0.80 1.13 -3.49
N LEU A 73 -0.80 2.16 -2.66
CA LEU A 73 -1.67 2.28 -1.49
C LEU A 73 -3.04 2.81 -1.95
N ILE A 74 -4.04 1.94 -1.92
CA ILE A 74 -5.39 2.21 -2.42
C ILE A 74 -6.40 2.00 -1.30
N VAL A 75 -7.43 2.84 -1.26
CA VAL A 75 -8.62 2.61 -0.43
C VAL A 75 -9.76 2.17 -1.34
N ASN A 76 -10.38 1.04 -0.99
CA ASN A 76 -11.66 0.68 -1.58
C ASN A 76 -12.79 1.05 -0.61
N GLU A 77 -13.92 1.49 -1.17
CA GLU A 77 -15.10 1.95 -0.44
C GLU A 77 -15.70 0.89 0.49
N SER A 78 -15.39 -0.39 0.25
CA SER A 78 -15.98 -1.53 0.98
C SER A 78 -15.33 -1.83 2.34
N TYR A 79 -14.08 -1.42 2.61
CA TYR A 79 -13.37 -1.72 3.89
C TYR A 79 -12.94 -0.47 4.64
N PHE A 80 -12.98 0.71 4.01
CA PHE A 80 -12.53 1.99 4.56
C PHE A 80 -11.07 2.03 5.06
N THR A 81 -10.29 0.94 4.95
CA THR A 81 -8.87 0.86 5.28
C THR A 81 -8.00 0.86 4.02
N PRO A 82 -6.81 1.48 4.06
CA PRO A 82 -5.89 1.50 2.94
C PRO A 82 -5.11 0.19 2.83
N LYS A 83 -4.94 -0.31 1.62
CA LYS A 83 -4.24 -1.57 1.32
C LYS A 83 -3.23 -1.41 0.19
N TRP A 84 -2.16 -2.20 0.25
CA TRP A 84 -1.06 -2.18 -0.73
C TRP A 84 -1.24 -3.23 -1.82
N PHE A 85 -1.56 -2.78 -3.03
CA PHE A 85 -1.81 -3.65 -4.18
C PHE A 85 -0.65 -3.60 -5.19
N PRO A 86 -0.31 -4.70 -5.86
CA PRO A 86 0.67 -4.70 -6.94
C PRO A 86 0.31 -3.69 -8.05
N SER A 87 1.29 -2.95 -8.55
CA SER A 87 1.08 -1.99 -9.64
C SER A 87 0.61 -2.65 -10.93
N ASP A 88 0.94 -3.93 -11.15
CA ASP A 88 0.61 -4.69 -12.35
C ASP A 88 -0.91 -4.88 -12.56
N LEU A 89 -1.71 -4.59 -11.53
CA LEU A 89 -3.17 -4.61 -11.62
C LEU A 89 -3.75 -3.34 -12.26
N PHE A 90 -2.95 -2.30 -12.48
CA PHE A 90 -3.44 -0.97 -12.81
C PHE A 90 -2.72 -0.30 -13.99
N ASP A 91 -3.48 0.52 -14.72
CA ASP A 91 -2.95 1.55 -15.61
C ASP A 91 -3.00 2.92 -14.91
N ILE A 92 -1.96 3.74 -15.08
CA ILE A 92 -1.96 5.12 -14.57
C ILE A 92 -2.80 6.00 -15.51
N VAL A 93 -3.88 6.58 -15.00
CA VAL A 93 -4.77 7.48 -15.76
C VAL A 93 -4.54 8.96 -15.43
N ASP A 94 -3.87 9.24 -14.31
CA ASP A 94 -3.46 10.57 -13.90
C ASP A 94 -2.16 10.47 -13.09
N SER A 95 -1.05 10.91 -13.70
CA SER A 95 0.29 10.85 -13.11
C SER A 95 0.62 12.03 -12.20
N SER A 96 -0.33 12.95 -11.96
CA SER A 96 -0.11 14.10 -11.08
C SER A 96 0.12 13.64 -9.65
N LEU A 97 1.20 14.12 -9.03
CA LEU A 97 1.53 13.84 -7.63
C LEU A 97 1.12 15.03 -6.76
N PRO A 98 0.52 14.80 -5.58
CA PRO A 98 0.29 15.87 -4.61
C PRO A 98 1.61 16.56 -4.23
N TYR A 99 1.58 17.89 -4.11
CA TYR A 99 2.78 18.70 -3.87
C TYR A 99 3.47 18.41 -2.54
N ASN A 100 2.72 17.85 -1.58
CA ASN A 100 3.20 17.47 -0.25
C ASN A 100 3.70 16.02 -0.19
N TRP A 101 3.94 15.38 -1.33
CA TRP A 101 4.56 14.06 -1.36
C TRP A 101 6.07 14.14 -1.13
N HIS A 102 6.55 13.27 -0.25
CA HIS A 102 7.94 13.07 0.10
C HIS A 102 8.43 11.76 -0.52
N CYS A 103 9.75 11.62 -0.68
CA CYS A 103 10.39 10.39 -1.11
C CYS A 103 11.51 10.02 -0.14
N ASN A 104 11.58 8.76 0.27
CA ASN A 104 12.65 8.26 1.12
C ASN A 104 12.85 6.75 0.92
N SER A 105 14.01 6.25 1.32
CA SER A 105 14.31 4.83 1.39
C SER A 105 14.01 4.27 2.78
N PHE A 106 13.62 3.01 2.83
CA PHE A 106 13.57 2.23 4.06
C PHE A 106 14.36 0.93 3.90
N ASN A 107 14.75 0.32 5.01
CA ASN A 107 15.42 -0.97 5.02
C ASN A 107 14.56 -2.00 5.76
N SER A 108 14.42 -3.18 5.18
CA SER A 108 13.74 -4.31 5.78
C SER A 108 14.53 -5.58 5.46
N ASP A 109 15.09 -6.25 6.48
CA ASP A 109 15.94 -7.45 6.33
C ASP A 109 17.12 -7.29 5.35
N SER A 110 17.87 -6.19 5.44
CA SER A 110 18.95 -5.87 4.49
C SER A 110 18.50 -5.64 3.03
N ILE A 111 17.19 -5.62 2.77
CA ILE A 111 16.61 -5.24 1.49
C ILE A 111 16.18 -3.78 1.60
N ASN A 112 16.73 -2.94 0.72
CA ASN A 112 16.32 -1.56 0.59
C ASN A 112 15.05 -1.47 -0.24
N GLY A 113 14.06 -0.75 0.27
CA GLY A 113 12.91 -0.28 -0.49
C GLY A 113 12.92 1.23 -0.60
N TRP A 114 12.03 1.76 -1.44
CA TRP A 114 11.74 3.20 -1.46
C TRP A 114 10.24 3.43 -1.42
N MET A 115 9.86 4.58 -0.87
CA MET A 115 8.49 5.01 -0.77
C MET A 115 8.34 6.44 -1.28
N LEU A 116 7.17 6.70 -1.83
CA LEU A 116 6.69 8.01 -2.23
C LEU A 116 5.27 8.18 -1.64
N GLY A 117 5.00 9.28 -0.96
CA GLY A 117 3.71 9.50 -0.31
C GLY A 117 3.75 10.66 0.69
N TYR A 118 2.76 10.74 1.58
CA TYR A 118 2.76 11.76 2.62
C TYR A 118 3.87 11.54 3.66
N LYS A 119 4.21 12.60 4.38
CA LYS A 119 5.37 12.67 5.29
C LYS A 119 5.44 11.49 6.26
N GLU A 120 4.36 11.22 7.00
CA GLU A 120 4.31 10.16 8.01
C GLU A 120 4.54 8.78 7.39
N LEU A 121 3.98 8.52 6.20
CA LEU A 121 4.18 7.26 5.48
C LEU A 121 5.64 7.04 5.10
N VAL A 122 6.34 8.11 4.74
CA VAL A 122 7.67 8.05 4.12
C VAL A 122 8.80 8.16 5.15
N GLU A 123 8.58 8.90 6.23
CA GLU A 123 9.60 9.18 7.25
C GLU A 123 9.54 8.23 8.47
N ASP A 124 8.40 7.57 8.72
CA ASP A 124 8.24 6.65 9.84
C ASP A 124 7.97 5.22 9.37
N TYR A 125 9.01 4.38 9.43
CA TYR A 125 8.91 2.96 9.09
C TYR A 125 8.00 2.18 10.05
N THR A 126 7.90 2.59 11.32
CA THR A 126 6.98 1.94 12.27
C THR A 126 5.54 2.25 11.87
N TYR A 127 5.26 3.48 11.48
CA TYR A 127 3.95 3.88 10.97
C TYR A 127 3.54 3.09 9.72
N LEU A 128 4.46 2.84 8.76
CA LEU A 128 4.20 1.96 7.62
C LEU A 128 3.71 0.57 8.07
N LEU A 129 4.41 -0.03 9.04
CA LEU A 129 4.08 -1.35 9.55
C LEU A 129 2.75 -1.37 10.31
N ASP A 130 2.49 -0.34 11.11
CA ASP A 130 1.23 -0.19 11.84
C ASP A 130 0.06 0.02 10.89
N LEU A 131 0.28 0.71 9.77
CA LEU A 131 -0.72 0.90 8.72
C LEU A 131 -1.06 -0.42 8.03
N ILE A 132 -0.05 -1.24 7.70
CA ILE A 132 -0.26 -2.58 7.10
C ILE A 132 -1.00 -3.52 8.06
N GLN A 133 -0.72 -3.43 9.36
CA GLN A 133 -1.40 -4.20 10.40
C GLN A 133 -2.77 -3.62 10.80
N GLU A 134 -3.22 -2.55 10.13
CA GLU A 134 -4.48 -1.86 10.39
C GLU A 134 -4.63 -1.38 11.86
N ILE A 135 -3.53 -0.96 12.50
CA ILE A 135 -3.55 -0.44 13.86
C ILE A 135 -4.40 0.84 13.91
N PRO A 136 -5.38 0.98 14.85
CA PRO A 136 -6.37 2.05 14.82
C PRO A 136 -5.79 3.48 14.76
N TYR A 137 -4.69 3.73 15.45
CA TYR A 137 -3.98 5.01 15.40
C TYR A 137 -3.42 5.30 14.00
N ALA A 138 -2.84 4.31 13.33
CA ALA A 138 -2.27 4.48 12.00
C ALA A 138 -3.36 4.76 10.95
N ILE A 139 -4.50 4.06 11.06
CA ILE A 139 -5.70 4.31 10.25
C ILE A 139 -6.23 5.73 10.48
N THR A 140 -6.24 6.22 11.72
CA THR A 140 -6.70 7.58 12.04
C THR A 140 -5.84 8.64 11.36
N ILE A 141 -4.51 8.50 11.42
CA ILE A 141 -3.60 9.40 10.69
C ILE A 141 -3.86 9.33 9.20
N PHE A 142 -3.98 8.12 8.64
CA PHE A 142 -4.24 7.95 7.21
C PHE A 142 -5.53 8.67 6.78
N ASN A 143 -6.62 8.54 7.54
CA ASN A 143 -7.88 9.21 7.22
C ASN A 143 -7.75 10.74 7.24
N ASN A 144 -7.06 11.31 8.23
CA ASN A 144 -6.79 12.75 8.27
C ASN A 144 -5.98 13.19 7.04
N MET A 145 -5.01 12.40 6.61
CA MET A 145 -4.20 12.70 5.43
C MET A 145 -4.97 12.55 4.12
N LYS A 146 -5.85 11.55 4.03
CA LYS A 146 -6.76 11.36 2.91
C LYS A 146 -7.68 12.57 2.73
N GLU A 147 -8.33 13.02 3.80
CA GLU A 147 -9.21 14.20 3.75
C GLU A 147 -8.46 15.45 3.27
N ASN A 148 -7.23 15.66 3.74
CA ASN A 148 -6.39 16.77 3.29
C ASN A 148 -6.05 16.68 1.79
N LEU A 149 -5.75 15.49 1.28
CA LEU A 149 -5.47 15.27 -0.13
C LEU A 149 -6.70 15.51 -1.00
N GLU A 150 -7.86 15.00 -0.59
CA GLU A 150 -9.14 15.21 -1.29
C GLU A 150 -9.53 16.70 -1.30
N TYR A 151 -9.27 17.44 -0.22
CA TYR A 151 -9.57 18.87 -0.13
C TYR A 151 -8.74 19.72 -1.10
N VAL A 152 -7.46 19.38 -1.33
CA VAL A 152 -6.60 20.08 -2.31
C VAL A 152 -7.15 19.93 -3.73
N TYR A 153 -7.65 18.76 -4.12
CA TYR A 153 -8.23 18.53 -5.45
C TYR A 153 -9.52 19.31 -5.72
N ILE A 154 -10.22 19.78 -4.68
CA ILE A 154 -11.43 20.59 -4.80
C ILE A 154 -11.09 22.06 -5.10
N ILE A 155 -9.95 22.55 -4.60
CA ILE A 155 -9.56 23.96 -4.74
C ILE A 155 -8.81 24.21 -6.06
N GLU A 156 -8.13 23.19 -6.59
CA GLU A 156 -7.34 23.30 -7.84
C GLU A 156 -8.15 23.05 -9.13
N LYS A 157 -9.46 22.84 -9.04
CA LYS A 157 -10.39 22.72 -10.19
C LYS A 157 -11.28 23.94 -10.36
#